data_AF-A0A838NIG9-F1
#
_entry.id   AF-A0A838NIG9-F1
#
_cell.length_a   1.000
_cell.length_b   1.000
_cell.length_c   1.000
_cell.angle_alpha   90.00
_cell.angle_beta   90.00
_cell.angle_gamma   90.00
#
_symmetry.space_group_name_H-M   'P 1'
#
loop_
_entity.id
_entity.type
_entity.pdbx_description
1 polymer ?
#
loop_
_entity_poly.entity_id
_entity_poly.type
_entity_poly.pdbx_seq_one_letter_code
_entity_poly.pdbx_strand_id
1 'polypeptide(L)'
;MLPGFHLEAGRLVRRYGVARARALFADSISAVRLLESVIAEEAIDCGYARCGAVTLAARRGHLRELERSRRLLRESFEHETTLLALR
;
A
#
# COMPACT_ATOMS: atom_id res chain seq x y z
N MET A 1 3.92 -4.31 2.48
CA MET A 1 3.94 -3.66 1.17
C MET A 1 3.13 -2.36 1.20
N LEU A 2 3.59 -1.32 0.51
CA LEU A 2 2.80 -0.10 0.27
C LEU A 2 1.99 -0.31 -1.03
N PRO A 3 0.64 -0.21 -1.02
CA PRO A 3 -0.15 -0.32 -2.25
C PRO A 3 0.34 0.64 -3.33
N GLY A 4 0.35 0.20 -4.59
CA GLY A 4 0.81 1.00 -5.73
C GLY A 4 2.33 0.99 -5.97
N PHE A 5 3.13 0.35 -5.10
CA PHE A 5 4.59 0.29 -5.26
C PHE A 5 5.15 -1.12 -5.02
N HIS A 6 6.15 -1.49 -5.84
CA HIS A 6 6.91 -2.72 -5.62
C HIS A 6 7.79 -2.66 -4.35
N LEU A 7 8.17 -1.45 -3.91
CA LEU A 7 9.03 -1.27 -2.74
C LEU A 7 8.20 -1.12 -1.46
N GLU A 8 8.68 -1.70 -0.37
CA GLU A 8 8.15 -1.47 0.98
C GLU A 8 8.27 0.01 1.39
N ALA A 9 7.32 0.50 2.19
CA ALA A 9 7.27 1.89 2.64
C ALA A 9 8.60 2.37 3.25
N GLY A 10 9.23 1.55 4.10
CA GLY A 10 10.52 1.90 4.72
C GLY A 10 11.65 2.06 3.71
N ARG A 11 11.62 1.31 2.60
CA ARG A 11 12.61 1.45 1.51
C ARG A 11 12.37 2.70 0.68
N LEU A 12 11.11 3.08 0.45
CA LEU A 12 10.76 4.37 -0.17
C LEU A 12 11.20 5.55 0.69
N VAL A 13 10.92 5.52 1.99
CA VAL A 13 11.34 6.57 2.94
C VAL A 13 12.86 6.70 2.96
N ARG A 14 13.61 5.58 3.02
CA ARG A 14 15.08 5.62 2.98
C ARG A 14 15.62 6.22 1.69
N ARG A 15 14.96 5.98 0.56
CA ARG A 15 15.44 6.43 -0.76
C ARG A 15 15.08 7.88 -1.07
N TYR A 16 13.89 8.34 -0.66
CA TYR A 16 13.33 9.61 -1.10
C TYR A 16 12.99 10.58 0.04
N GLY A 17 13.14 10.15 1.29
CA GLY A 17 12.63 10.87 2.45
C GLY A 17 11.12 10.70 2.63
N VAL A 18 10.65 10.95 3.85
CA VAL A 18 9.24 10.70 4.24
C VAL A 18 8.26 11.55 3.44
N ALA A 19 8.54 12.84 3.25
CA ALA A 19 7.64 13.75 2.54
C ALA A 19 7.41 13.33 1.08
N ARG A 20 8.49 13.00 0.35
CA ARG A 20 8.38 12.54 -1.03
C ARG A 20 7.74 11.16 -1.12
N ALA A 21 8.05 10.26 -0.18
CA ALA A 21 7.41 8.95 -0.15
C ALA A 21 5.89 9.05 0.07
N ARG A 22 5.42 9.98 0.93
CA ARG A 22 3.98 10.27 1.11
C ARG A 22 3.34 10.81 -0.15
N ALA A 23 3.98 11.76 -0.83
CA ALA A 23 3.48 12.32 -2.08
C ALA A 23 3.32 11.22 -3.14
N LEU A 24 4.34 10.37 -3.31
CA LEU A 24 4.27 9.21 -4.20
C LEU A 24 3.11 8.26 -3.86
N PHE A 25 2.88 8.00 -2.57
CA PHE A 25 1.74 7.19 -2.14
C PHE A 25 0.41 7.83 -2.50
N ALA A 26 0.24 9.12 -2.22
CA ALA A 26 -0.98 9.86 -2.57
C ALA A 26 -1.22 9.86 -4.09
N ASP A 27 -0.18 10.05 -4.88
CA ASP A 27 -0.25 9.99 -6.35
C ASP A 27 -0.73 8.62 -6.83
N SER A 28 -0.26 7.53 -6.21
CA SER A 28 -0.72 6.18 -6.56
C SER A 28 -2.22 5.96 -6.27
N ILE A 29 -2.74 6.52 -5.17
CA ILE A 29 -4.16 6.47 -4.84
C ILE A 29 -4.97 7.28 -5.87
N SER A 30 -4.48 8.46 -6.23
CA SER A 30 -5.10 9.31 -7.25
C SER A 30 -5.12 8.63 -8.62
N ALA A 31 -4.06 7.92 -8.99
CA ALA A 31 -4.00 7.15 -10.22
C ALA A 31 -5.04 6.01 -10.26
N VAL A 32 -5.25 5.31 -9.14
CA VAL A 32 -6.31 4.29 -9.05
C VAL A 32 -7.69 4.93 -9.21
N ARG A 33 -7.94 6.09 -8.58
CA ARG A 33 -9.24 6.80 -8.72
C ARG A 33 -9.48 7.26 -10.16
N LEU A 34 -8.45 7.75 -10.84
CA LEU A 34 -8.53 8.11 -12.25
C LEU A 34 -8.81 6.89 -13.14
N LEU A 35 -8.15 5.77 -12.87
CA LEU A 35 -8.44 4.52 -13.56
C LEU A 35 -9.92 4.12 -13.38
N GLU A 36 -10.44 4.17 -12.14
CA GLU A 36 -11.83 3.87 -11.84
C GLU A 36 -12.80 4.81 -12.55
N SER A 37 -12.50 6.11 -12.64
CA SER A 37 -13.34 7.07 -13.36
C SER A 37 -13.37 6.77 -14.85
N VAL A 38 -12.20 6.52 -15.47
CA VAL A 38 -12.11 6.18 -16.89
C VAL A 38 -12.88 4.90 -17.23
N ILE A 39 -12.76 3.86 -16.39
CA ILE A 39 -13.52 2.62 -16.59
C ILE A 39 -15.03 2.87 -16.56
N ALA A 40 -15.50 3.70 -15.63
CA ALA A 40 -16.91 4.02 -15.48
C ALA A 40 -17.43 4.93 -16.61
N GLU A 41 -16.67 5.97 -16.96
CA GLU A 41 -17.03 6.97 -17.98
C GLU A 41 -17.09 6.35 -19.39
N GLU A 42 -16.14 5.49 -19.72
CA GLU A 42 -16.02 4.85 -21.04
C GLU A 42 -16.70 3.46 -21.09
N ALA A 43 -17.38 3.05 -20.02
CA ALA A 43 -18.05 1.75 -19.89
C ALA A 43 -17.16 0.55 -20.28
N ILE A 44 -15.91 0.54 -19.80
CA ILE A 44 -14.91 -0.47 -20.19
C ILE A 44 -15.18 -1.79 -19.47
N ASP A 45 -15.62 -2.82 -20.20
CA ASP A 45 -15.76 -4.19 -19.69
C ASP A 45 -14.39 -4.89 -19.58
N CYS A 46 -13.64 -4.55 -18.54
CA CYS A 46 -12.27 -5.06 -18.30
C CYS A 46 -12.15 -5.96 -17.06
N GLY A 47 -13.26 -6.36 -16.44
CA GLY A 47 -13.25 -7.18 -15.23
C GLY A 47 -12.56 -6.52 -14.03
N TYR A 48 -12.48 -5.19 -14.00
CA TYR A 48 -11.89 -4.47 -12.87
C TYR A 48 -12.69 -4.71 -11.59
N ALA A 49 -11.97 -4.99 -10.50
CA ALA A 49 -12.55 -5.09 -9.16
C ALA A 49 -11.62 -4.41 -8.16
N ARG A 50 -12.20 -3.57 -7.29
CA ARG A 50 -11.46 -2.94 -6.20
C ARG A 50 -11.18 -3.98 -5.12
N CYS A 51 -9.91 -4.32 -4.94
CA CYS A 51 -9.45 -5.30 -3.95
C CYS A 51 -8.30 -4.76 -3.09
N GLY A 52 -8.04 -5.44 -1.97
CA GLY A 52 -6.92 -5.16 -1.08
C GLY A 52 -5.69 -6.03 -1.38
N ALA A 53 -4.65 -5.85 -0.57
CA ALA A 53 -3.45 -6.67 -0.61
C ALA A 53 -3.15 -7.26 0.77
N VAL A 54 -2.60 -8.47 0.79
CA VAL A 54 -2.10 -9.11 2.02
C VAL A 54 -0.60 -9.38 1.88
N THR A 55 0.16 -9.04 2.92
CA THR A 55 1.60 -9.39 3.01
C THR A 55 1.75 -10.50 4.05
N LEU A 56 2.32 -11.64 3.63
CA LEU A 56 2.42 -12.83 4.47
C LEU A 56 3.83 -13.01 5.06
N ALA A 57 3.88 -13.46 6.32
CA ALA A 57 5.12 -13.83 6.98
C ALA A 57 5.43 -15.31 6.74
N ALA A 58 6.51 -15.60 5.99
CA ALA A 58 6.97 -16.97 5.77
C ALA A 58 7.74 -17.57 6.98
N ARG A 59 8.20 -16.74 7.91
CA ARG A 59 8.96 -17.15 9.11
C ARG A 59 8.63 -16.22 10.28
N ARG A 60 8.78 -16.72 11.51
CA ARG A 60 8.54 -15.94 12.75
C ARG A 60 9.26 -14.58 12.78
N GLY A 61 10.48 -14.52 12.24
CA GLY A 61 11.25 -13.27 12.16
C GLY A 61 10.58 -12.17 11.32
N HIS A 62 9.79 -12.51 10.30
CA HIS A 62 9.11 -11.54 9.44
C HIS A 62 7.96 -10.83 10.17
N LEU A 63 7.43 -11.41 11.25
CA LEU A 63 6.35 -10.77 12.02
C LEU A 63 6.78 -9.41 12.57
N ARG A 64 8.02 -9.32 13.09
CA ARG A 64 8.60 -8.06 13.56
C ARG A 64 8.75 -7.03 12.44
N GLU A 65 9.02 -7.48 11.22
CA GLU A 65 9.09 -6.60 10.06
C GLU A 65 7.72 -6.07 9.66
N LEU A 66 6.70 -6.93 9.68
CA LEU A 66 5.31 -6.52 9.43
C LEU A 66 4.80 -5.54 10.49
N GLU A 67 5.11 -5.76 11.77
CA GLU A 67 4.78 -4.82 12.86
C GLU A 67 5.43 -3.45 12.65
N ARG A 68 6.72 -3.41 12.30
CA ARG A 68 7.42 -2.17 11.97
C ARG A 68 6.82 -1.48 10.74
N SER A 69 6.49 -2.26 9.71
CA SER A 69 5.86 -1.73 8.50
C SER A 69 4.48 -1.15 8.78
N ARG A 70 3.64 -1.87 9.54
CA ARG A 70 2.31 -1.39 9.97
C ARG A 70 2.42 -0.07 10.71
N ARG A 71 3.36 0.04 11.67
CA ARG A 71 3.58 1.28 12.42
C ARG A 71 3.96 2.43 11.49
N LEU A 72 4.90 2.21 10.58
CA LEU A 72 5.32 3.22 9.60
C LEU A 72 4.16 3.67 8.70
N LEU A 73 3.37 2.72 8.18
CA LEU A 73 2.21 3.01 7.33
C LEU A 73 1.18 3.86 8.06
N ARG A 74 0.88 3.53 9.31
CA ARG A 74 -0.04 4.32 10.13
C ARG A 74 0.50 5.72 10.41
N GLU A 75 1.72 5.82 10.93
CA GLU A 75 2.25 7.07 11.49
C GLU A 75 2.74 8.05 10.42
N SER A 76 3.29 7.54 9.31
CA SER A 76 3.86 8.38 8.25
C SER A 76 2.98 8.46 7.01
N PHE A 77 2.09 7.50 6.77
CA PHE A 77 1.28 7.47 5.55
C PHE A 77 -0.23 7.54 5.82
N GLU A 78 -0.64 7.63 7.08
CA GLU A 78 -2.07 7.62 7.48
C GLU A 78 -2.83 6.43 6.88
N HIS A 79 -2.12 5.32 6.70
CA HIS A 79 -2.63 4.12 6.05
C HIS A 79 -2.76 3.00 7.08
N GLU A 80 -4.00 2.74 7.49
CA GLU A 80 -4.32 1.70 8.46
C GLU A 80 -4.21 0.30 7.85
N THR A 81 -3.62 -0.61 8.61
CA THR A 81 -3.49 -2.03 8.25
C THR A 81 -3.74 -2.90 9.47
N THR A 82 -4.31 -4.08 9.25
CA THR A 82 -4.57 -5.07 10.30
C THR A 82 -3.51 -6.16 10.24
N LEU A 83 -2.85 -6.41 11.38
CA LEU A 83 -1.99 -7.57 11.52
C LEU A 83 -2.84 -8.75 11.97
N LEU A 84 -2.89 -9.80 11.16
CA LEU A 84 -3.60 -11.04 11.46
C LEU A 84 -2.60 -12.08 11.96
N ALA A 85 -2.87 -12.64 13.14
CA ALA A 85 -2.16 -13.79 13.67
C ALA A 85 -3.19 -14.88 13.98
N LEU A 86 -2.98 -16.08 13.44
CA LEU A 86 -3.77 -17.24 13.85
C LEU A 86 -3.36 -17.59 15.29
N ARG A 87 -4.37 -17.71 16.16
CA ARG A 87 -4.18 -18.20 17.53
C ARG A 87 -3.94 -19.70 17.52
#